data_AF-A0A8X8A6C6-F1
#
_entry.id   AF-A0A8X8A6C6-F1
#
_cell.length_a   1.000
_cell.length_b   1.000
_cell.length_c   1.000
_cell.angle_alpha   90.00
_cell.angle_beta   90.00
_cell.angle_gamma   90.00
#
_symmetry.space_group_name_H-M   'P 1'
#
loop_
_entity.id
_entity.type
_entity.pdbx_description
1 polymer ?
#
loop_
_entity_poly.entity_id
_entity_poly.type
_entity_poly.pdbx_seq_one_letter_code
_entity_poly.pdbx_strand_id
1 'polypeptide(L)'
;MWFTWGRHSHVSEPSSLDLDRVTDSHHELLGSFFFRLPAPVSGLPRLICKEKAKEAVFYSYTRYFNGFAAILEDEEAAEISRHPKVLSVFRNQISKLHTTNSWDFLGLERDGEIPADSTWLKAKFGEGVIIGTLDFGVWPESESFNDEGMGPVPSRWKGYCDTNDGVKCNRKLIGARYFSKGYEAEVGHPLNSSYHTTRDYNGHGTHTLSTSGGRFVSGANLLGSAYGTAKDILSVSLGFVPNEYFKDRTAIGAFHAVENGILVVAAAGNEGPAPGAVVNVASMDSYRWR
;
A
#
# COMPACT_ATOMS: atom_id res chain seq x y z
N MET A 1 22.71 -4.11 -7.64
CA MET A 1 21.86 -4.39 -8.82
C MET A 1 20.91 -5.53 -8.53
N TRP A 2 19.80 -5.59 -9.27
CA TRP A 2 18.81 -6.66 -9.24
C TRP A 2 18.96 -7.54 -10.47
N PHE A 3 18.92 -8.85 -10.28
CA PHE A 3 19.07 -9.88 -11.31
C PHE A 3 17.81 -10.72 -11.34
N THR A 4 17.21 -10.90 -12.50
CA THR A 4 16.12 -11.85 -12.69
C THR A 4 16.57 -12.96 -13.64
N TRP A 5 16.27 -14.18 -13.24
CA TRP A 5 16.40 -15.37 -14.05
C TRP A 5 15.01 -15.96 -14.35
N GLY A 6 14.91 -16.71 -15.45
CA GLY A 6 13.66 -17.24 -15.96
C GLY A 6 12.83 -18.05 -14.94
N ARG A 7 11.58 -18.29 -15.33
CA ARG A 7 10.54 -18.98 -14.54
C ARG A 7 11.01 -20.36 -14.05
N HIS A 8 10.87 -20.63 -12.75
CA HIS A 8 10.97 -21.99 -12.21
C HIS A 8 9.70 -22.78 -12.50
N SER A 9 9.86 -24.08 -12.76
CA SER A 9 8.78 -25.06 -12.70
C SER A 9 8.61 -25.52 -11.24
N HIS A 10 8.17 -24.65 -10.34
CA HIS A 10 7.83 -25.08 -8.98
C HIS A 10 6.43 -25.71 -8.96
N VAL A 11 6.31 -26.78 -8.17
CA VAL A 11 5.03 -27.30 -7.69
C VAL A 11 4.41 -26.24 -6.77
N SER A 12 3.08 -26.25 -6.61
CA SER A 12 2.30 -25.17 -5.98
C SER A 12 2.74 -24.73 -4.57
N GLU A 13 3.52 -25.55 -3.85
CA GLU A 13 4.15 -25.18 -2.57
C GLU A 13 5.59 -25.75 -2.44
N PRO A 14 6.65 -24.93 -2.58
CA PRO A 14 8.04 -25.38 -2.42
C PRO A 14 8.43 -25.56 -0.94
N SER A 15 9.19 -26.61 -0.63
CA SER A 15 9.72 -26.86 0.71
C SER A 15 10.88 -25.91 1.06
N SER A 16 11.25 -25.79 2.34
CA SER A 16 12.43 -25.00 2.75
C SER A 16 13.71 -25.45 2.05
N LEU A 17 13.89 -26.76 1.89
CA LEU A 17 15.03 -27.35 1.19
C LEU A 17 15.07 -26.93 -0.29
N ASP A 18 13.91 -26.76 -0.93
CA ASP A 18 13.83 -26.30 -2.32
C ASP A 18 14.25 -24.83 -2.43
N LEU A 19 13.82 -23.99 -1.48
CA LEU A 19 14.22 -22.57 -1.43
C LEU A 19 15.71 -22.40 -1.15
N ASP A 20 16.28 -23.23 -0.29
CA ASP A 20 17.72 -23.24 0.02
C ASP A 20 18.54 -23.63 -1.21
N ARG A 21 18.08 -24.64 -1.97
CA ARG A 21 18.71 -25.05 -3.23
C ARG A 21 18.70 -23.94 -4.28
N VAL A 22 17.60 -23.19 -4.39
CA VAL A 22 17.51 -22.05 -5.31
C VAL A 22 18.49 -20.95 -4.88
N THR A 23 18.55 -20.64 -3.58
CA THR A 23 19.50 -19.67 -3.03
C THR A 23 20.94 -20.07 -3.31
N ASP A 24 21.29 -21.34 -3.12
CA ASP A 24 22.62 -21.85 -3.44
C ASP A 24 22.95 -21.74 -4.94
N SER A 25 21.95 -21.94 -5.81
CA SER A 25 22.12 -21.76 -7.25
C SER A 25 22.42 -20.32 -7.65
N HIS A 26 21.90 -19.32 -6.93
CA HIS A 26 22.24 -17.92 -7.13
C HIS A 26 23.71 -17.65 -6.81
N HIS A 27 24.20 -18.15 -5.67
CA HIS A 27 25.60 -18.00 -5.28
C HIS A 27 26.54 -18.70 -6.25
N GLU A 28 26.17 -19.87 -6.77
CA GLU A 28 26.95 -20.58 -7.78
C GLU A 28 26.98 -19.85 -9.12
N LEU A 29 25.85 -19.29 -9.55
CA LEU A 29 25.77 -18.51 -10.77
C LEU A 29 26.67 -17.28 -10.67
N LEU A 30 26.53 -16.46 -9.63
CA LEU A 30 27.34 -15.26 -9.45
C LEU A 30 28.82 -15.60 -9.26
N GLY A 31 29.13 -16.61 -8.44
CA GLY A 31 30.50 -17.06 -8.20
C GLY A 31 31.21 -17.56 -9.47
N SER A 32 30.45 -18.01 -10.49
CA SER A 32 31.04 -18.42 -11.77
C SER A 32 31.60 -17.25 -12.61
N PHE A 33 31.15 -16.01 -12.37
CA PHE A 33 31.65 -14.81 -13.05
C PHE A 33 32.90 -14.23 -12.38
N PHE A 34 32.98 -14.30 -11.06
CA PHE A 34 34.21 -13.94 -10.34
C PHE A 34 35.41 -14.81 -10.74
N PHE A 35 35.16 -15.97 -11.35
CA PHE A 35 36.19 -16.83 -11.91
C PHE A 35 36.66 -16.39 -13.33
N ARG A 36 35.86 -15.61 -14.07
CA ARG A 36 36.06 -15.32 -15.51
C ARG A 36 36.59 -13.91 -15.85
N LEU A 37 36.57 -12.97 -14.90
CA LEU A 37 37.07 -11.60 -15.09
C LEU A 37 38.61 -11.53 -15.22
N PRO A 38 39.18 -10.71 -16.14
CA PRO A 38 40.62 -10.60 -16.31
C PRO A 38 41.24 -9.48 -15.43
N ALA A 39 41.99 -9.85 -14.38
CA ALA A 39 43.20 -9.20 -13.78
C ALA A 39 43.28 -9.47 -12.25
N PRO A 40 44.39 -9.14 -11.56
CA PRO A 40 45.59 -9.97 -11.33
C PRO A 40 45.36 -11.30 -10.56
N VAL A 41 44.11 -11.71 -10.34
CA VAL A 41 43.74 -12.84 -9.47
C VAL A 41 43.28 -14.07 -10.27
N SER A 42 44.02 -14.42 -11.32
CA SER A 42 43.89 -15.73 -11.96
C SER A 42 44.40 -16.81 -11.00
N GLY A 43 43.51 -17.40 -10.20
CA GLY A 43 43.87 -18.52 -9.32
C GLY A 43 43.05 -18.74 -8.03
N LEU A 44 41.97 -17.99 -7.78
CA LEU A 44 41.15 -18.26 -6.59
C LEU A 44 40.42 -19.62 -6.69
N PRO A 45 40.51 -20.50 -5.67
CA PRO A 45 39.70 -21.72 -5.60
C PRO A 45 38.21 -21.40 -5.76
N ARG A 46 37.48 -22.28 -6.46
CA ARG A 46 36.02 -22.18 -6.68
C ARG A 46 35.24 -21.89 -5.39
N LEU A 47 35.72 -22.38 -4.26
CA LEU A 47 35.15 -22.14 -2.94
C LEU A 47 35.17 -20.65 -2.55
N ILE A 48 36.28 -19.94 -2.81
CA ILE A 48 36.42 -18.53 -2.45
C ILE A 48 35.54 -17.64 -3.33
N CYS A 49 35.34 -18.01 -4.60
CA CYS A 49 34.41 -17.29 -5.48
C CYS A 49 32.94 -17.46 -5.02
N LYS A 50 32.58 -18.63 -4.49
CA LYS A 50 31.25 -18.87 -3.91
C LYS A 50 31.04 -18.06 -2.61
N GLU A 51 32.06 -17.96 -1.76
CA GLU A 51 31.98 -17.12 -0.56
C GLU A 51 31.87 -15.63 -0.89
N LYS A 52 32.66 -15.13 -1.85
CA LYS A 52 32.48 -13.76 -2.37
C LYS A 52 31.08 -13.51 -2.92
N ALA A 53 30.50 -14.49 -3.61
CA ALA A 53 29.13 -14.38 -4.11
C ALA A 53 28.08 -14.32 -2.99
N LYS A 54 28.28 -15.06 -1.89
CA LYS A 54 27.43 -14.97 -0.71
C LYS A 54 27.52 -13.60 -0.03
N GLU A 55 28.72 -13.02 0.02
CA GLU A 55 28.93 -11.68 0.60
C GLU A 55 28.32 -10.58 -0.28
N ALA A 56 28.40 -10.73 -1.61
CA ALA A 56 27.84 -9.77 -2.55
C ALA A 56 26.30 -9.81 -2.62
N VAL A 57 25.70 -11.00 -2.49
CA VAL A 57 24.24 -11.21 -2.54
C VAL A 57 23.60 -10.88 -1.19
N PHE A 58 22.77 -9.85 -1.16
CA PHE A 58 22.05 -9.44 0.05
C PHE A 58 20.56 -9.80 0.05
N TYR A 59 20.00 -10.16 -1.11
CA TYR A 59 18.67 -10.78 -1.20
C TYR A 59 18.65 -11.91 -2.24
N SER A 60 17.97 -13.01 -1.91
CA SER A 60 17.64 -14.08 -2.85
C SER A 60 16.13 -14.27 -2.91
N TYR A 61 15.60 -14.28 -4.13
CA TYR A 61 14.19 -14.43 -4.44
C TYR A 61 13.95 -15.80 -5.04
N THR A 62 13.16 -16.61 -4.33
CA THR A 62 13.11 -18.06 -4.54
C THR A 62 11.70 -18.61 -4.78
N ARG A 63 10.65 -17.80 -4.58
CA ARG A 63 9.24 -18.25 -4.65
C ARG A 63 8.60 -17.92 -6.00
N TYR A 64 8.23 -16.65 -6.19
CA TYR A 64 7.44 -16.19 -7.35
C TYR A 64 8.32 -15.76 -8.53
N PHE A 65 9.54 -15.35 -8.23
CA PHE A 65 10.55 -14.95 -9.19
C PHE A 65 11.88 -15.57 -8.77
N ASN A 66 12.67 -15.97 -9.76
CA ASN A 66 14.00 -16.52 -9.59
C ASN A 66 14.99 -15.37 -9.78
N GLY A 67 15.68 -14.95 -8.74
CA GLY A 67 16.54 -13.78 -8.86
C GLY A 67 17.25 -13.43 -7.56
N PHE A 68 18.18 -12.49 -7.63
CA PHE A 68 18.89 -12.01 -6.47
C PHE A 68 19.23 -10.52 -6.59
N ALA A 69 19.48 -9.87 -5.46
CA ALA A 69 20.05 -8.54 -5.40
C ALA A 69 21.48 -8.66 -4.86
N ALA A 70 22.44 -8.09 -5.60
CA ALA A 70 23.85 -8.12 -5.24
C ALA A 70 24.54 -6.76 -5.41
N ILE A 71 25.58 -6.51 -4.64
CA ILE A 71 26.49 -5.36 -4.83
C ILE A 71 27.58 -5.82 -5.79
N LEU A 72 27.68 -5.16 -6.95
CA LEU A 72 28.65 -5.45 -8.00
C LEU A 72 29.16 -4.16 -8.62
N GLU A 73 30.36 -4.21 -9.18
CA GLU A 73 30.90 -3.16 -10.04
C GLU A 73 30.22 -3.14 -11.42
N ASP A 74 30.30 -2.01 -12.12
CA ASP A 74 29.60 -1.80 -13.40
C ASP A 74 30.06 -2.79 -14.48
N GLU A 75 31.34 -3.16 -14.50
CA GLU A 75 31.90 -4.14 -15.44
C GLU A 75 31.38 -5.56 -15.16
N GLU A 76 31.31 -5.96 -13.88
CA GLU A 76 30.83 -7.28 -13.46
C GLU A 76 29.35 -7.45 -13.85
N ALA A 77 28.56 -6.40 -13.64
CA ALA A 77 27.17 -6.35 -14.04
C ALA A 77 26.95 -6.45 -15.55
N ALA A 78 27.78 -5.73 -16.32
CA ALA A 78 27.73 -5.78 -17.77
C ALA A 78 28.06 -7.17 -18.30
N GLU A 79 29.03 -7.87 -17.70
CA GLU A 79 29.36 -9.25 -18.06
C GLU A 79 28.20 -10.21 -17.75
N ILE A 80 27.65 -10.13 -16.53
CA ILE A 80 26.53 -10.98 -16.09
C ILE A 80 25.30 -10.77 -16.98
N SER A 81 25.02 -9.54 -17.41
CA SER A 81 23.88 -9.21 -18.27
C SER A 81 23.89 -9.90 -19.64
N ARG A 82 25.07 -10.33 -20.11
CA ARG A 82 25.24 -11.01 -21.41
C ARG A 82 25.10 -12.53 -21.31
N HIS A 83 24.99 -13.07 -20.11
CA HIS A 83 25.00 -14.51 -19.92
C HIS A 83 23.67 -15.13 -20.37
N PRO A 84 23.67 -16.23 -21.14
CA PRO A 84 22.45 -16.82 -21.72
C PRO A 84 21.47 -17.36 -20.67
N LYS A 85 21.95 -17.52 -19.44
CA LYS A 85 21.09 -17.71 -18.29
C LYS A 85 20.41 -16.37 -17.97
N VAL A 86 21.11 -15.34 -17.50
CA VAL A 86 20.51 -14.10 -16.99
C VAL A 86 19.48 -13.47 -17.96
N LEU A 87 18.25 -13.23 -17.46
CA LEU A 87 17.17 -12.66 -18.27
C LEU A 87 17.31 -11.14 -18.37
N SER A 88 17.60 -10.49 -17.25
CA SER A 88 17.80 -9.04 -17.19
C SER A 88 18.56 -8.62 -15.93
N VAL A 89 19.29 -7.51 -16.03
CA VAL A 89 20.01 -6.86 -14.95
C VAL A 89 19.58 -5.41 -14.87
N PHE A 90 19.18 -4.98 -13.67
CA PHE A 90 18.76 -3.60 -13.43
C PHE A 90 19.59 -2.97 -12.31
N ARG A 91 20.05 -1.74 -12.53
CA ARG A 91 20.63 -0.94 -11.45
C ARG A 91 19.55 -0.69 -10.41
N ASN A 92 19.85 -0.99 -9.15
CA ASN A 92 18.95 -0.62 -8.06
C ASN A 92 18.87 0.90 -8.03
N GLN A 93 17.67 1.43 -8.21
CA GLN A 93 17.41 2.86 -8.11
C GLN A 93 16.56 3.09 -6.87
N ILE A 94 16.89 4.14 -6.11
CA ILE A 94 15.98 4.63 -5.08
C ILE A 94 14.77 5.17 -5.84
N SER A 95 13.65 4.45 -5.74
CA SER A 95 12.38 4.93 -6.29
C SER A 95 11.95 6.14 -5.48
N LYS A 96 11.64 7.25 -6.16
CA LYS A 96 11.04 8.42 -5.51
C LYS A 96 9.62 8.02 -5.08
N LEU A 97 9.27 8.15 -3.79
CA LEU A 97 7.89 7.98 -3.37
C LEU A 97 7.04 9.08 -4.02
N HIS A 98 5.99 8.69 -4.74
CA HIS A 98 5.09 9.60 -5.45
C HIS A 98 3.80 9.92 -4.68
N THR A 99 3.73 9.64 -3.37
CA THR A 99 2.53 9.91 -2.54
C THR A 99 2.22 11.41 -2.39
N THR A 100 3.16 12.28 -2.74
CA THR A 100 2.99 13.75 -2.78
C THR A 100 2.80 14.30 -4.19
N ASN A 101 2.74 13.45 -5.22
CA ASN A 101 2.72 13.86 -6.64
C ASN A 101 1.51 13.32 -7.44
N SER A 102 0.60 12.60 -6.79
CA SER A 102 -0.66 12.17 -7.42
C SER A 102 -1.51 13.34 -7.91
N TRP A 103 -1.35 14.52 -7.33
CA TRP A 103 -2.17 15.72 -7.60
C TRP A 103 -1.86 16.36 -8.95
N ASP A 104 -0.57 16.42 -9.30
CA ASP A 104 -0.10 16.86 -10.62
C ASP A 104 -0.58 15.87 -11.69
N PHE A 105 -0.45 14.56 -11.42
CA PHE A 105 -0.97 13.51 -12.30
C PHE A 105 -2.48 13.62 -12.54
N LEU A 106 -3.26 13.96 -11.50
CA LEU A 106 -4.71 14.17 -11.60
C LEU A 106 -5.08 15.56 -12.14
N GLY A 107 -4.10 16.43 -12.42
CA GLY A 107 -4.30 17.79 -12.92
C GLY A 107 -4.98 18.74 -11.92
N LEU A 108 -4.97 18.40 -10.63
CA LEU A 108 -5.52 19.26 -9.56
C LEU A 108 -4.59 20.41 -9.20
N GLU A 109 -3.31 20.24 -9.55
CA GLU A 109 -2.21 21.17 -9.38
C GLU A 109 -1.31 21.07 -10.62
N ARG A 110 -0.56 22.13 -10.93
CA ARG A 110 0.53 22.12 -11.91
C ARG A 110 1.68 22.94 -11.35
N ASP A 111 2.88 22.38 -11.34
CA ASP A 111 4.11 23.06 -10.88
C ASP A 111 4.03 23.70 -9.48
N GLY A 112 3.28 23.09 -8.55
CA GLY A 112 3.12 23.62 -7.19
C GLY A 112 1.93 24.58 -7.00
N GLU A 113 1.22 24.92 -8.08
CA GLU A 113 0.12 25.87 -8.07
C GLU A 113 -1.22 25.23 -8.40
N ILE A 114 -2.29 25.69 -7.76
CA ILE A 114 -3.66 25.23 -8.05
C ILE A 114 -4.19 26.10 -9.20
N PRO A 115 -4.36 25.55 -10.42
CA PRO A 115 -4.81 26.35 -11.55
C PRO A 115 -6.28 26.73 -11.37
N ALA A 116 -6.70 27.84 -11.99
CA ALA A 116 -8.06 28.39 -11.85
C ALA A 116 -9.17 27.41 -12.30
N ASP A 117 -8.86 26.50 -13.21
CA ASP A 117 -9.77 25.45 -13.70
C ASP A 117 -9.75 24.16 -12.85
N SER A 118 -8.93 24.12 -11.79
CA SER A 118 -8.81 22.96 -10.90
C SER A 118 -10.14 22.56 -10.27
N THR A 119 -10.39 21.26 -10.23
CA THR A 119 -11.56 20.68 -9.57
C THR A 119 -11.61 21.03 -8.09
N TRP A 120 -10.46 21.22 -7.42
CA TRP A 120 -10.44 21.68 -6.03
C TRP A 120 -11.10 23.05 -5.86
N LEU A 121 -10.77 24.03 -6.71
CA LEU A 121 -11.39 25.35 -6.64
C LEU A 121 -12.89 25.29 -6.99
N LYS A 122 -13.23 24.56 -8.06
CA LYS A 122 -14.63 24.38 -8.48
C LYS A 122 -15.49 23.73 -7.40
N ALA A 123 -14.93 22.76 -6.68
CA ALA A 123 -15.60 22.05 -5.58
C ALA A 123 -15.40 22.73 -4.21
N LYS A 124 -14.79 23.92 -4.15
CA LYS A 124 -14.45 24.62 -2.89
C LYS A 124 -13.72 23.72 -1.88
N PHE A 125 -12.79 22.91 -2.37
CA PHE A 125 -12.03 21.94 -1.57
C PHE A 125 -12.90 20.95 -0.78
N GLY A 126 -14.15 20.73 -1.23
CA GLY A 126 -15.09 19.84 -0.53
C GLY A 126 -15.78 20.48 0.67
N GLU A 127 -15.84 21.82 0.76
CA GLU A 127 -16.53 22.52 1.84
C GLU A 127 -17.97 21.97 2.05
N GLY A 128 -18.28 21.58 3.28
CA GLY A 128 -19.58 21.04 3.67
C GLY A 128 -19.81 19.57 3.28
N VAL A 129 -18.88 18.92 2.58
CA VAL A 129 -18.88 17.48 2.33
C VAL A 129 -18.36 16.74 3.56
N ILE A 130 -19.00 15.62 3.90
CA ILE A 130 -18.58 14.75 5.00
C ILE A 130 -18.17 13.42 4.40
N ILE A 131 -16.96 12.97 4.71
CA ILE A 131 -16.41 11.70 4.26
C ILE A 131 -16.42 10.76 5.47
N GLY A 132 -17.03 9.59 5.30
CA GLY A 132 -16.96 8.50 6.28
C GLY A 132 -16.06 7.40 5.77
N THR A 133 -15.14 6.93 6.61
CA THR A 133 -14.27 5.78 6.33
C THR A 133 -14.58 4.66 7.30
N LEU A 134 -14.79 3.46 6.77
CA LEU A 134 -14.77 2.23 7.55
C LEU A 134 -13.35 1.68 7.44
N ASP A 135 -12.62 1.61 8.54
CA ASP A 135 -11.19 1.31 8.54
C ASP A 135 -10.74 0.88 9.95
N PHE A 136 -9.44 0.63 10.15
CA PHE A 136 -8.86 0.23 11.45
C PHE A 136 -8.68 1.39 12.46
N GLY A 137 -9.39 2.50 12.27
CA GLY A 137 -9.36 3.67 13.16
C GLY A 137 -8.66 4.89 12.56
N VAL A 138 -8.27 5.83 13.43
CA VAL A 138 -7.54 7.04 13.06
C VAL A 138 -6.50 7.44 14.12
N TRP A 139 -5.38 8.04 13.70
CA TRP A 139 -4.43 8.73 14.56
C TRP A 139 -4.72 10.25 14.58
N PRO A 140 -5.52 10.77 15.52
CA PRO A 140 -6.06 12.13 15.46
C PRO A 140 -5.00 13.22 15.60
N GLU A 141 -3.84 12.92 16.19
CA GLU A 141 -2.73 13.87 16.34
C GLU A 141 -1.93 14.11 15.04
N SER A 142 -2.28 13.45 13.94
CA SER A 142 -1.66 13.73 12.64
C SER A 142 -1.99 15.15 12.18
N GLU A 143 -1.00 15.86 11.63
CA GLU A 143 -1.18 17.19 11.01
C GLU A 143 -2.24 17.20 9.90
N SER A 144 -2.49 16.05 9.27
CA SER A 144 -3.56 15.88 8.27
C SER A 144 -4.95 16.10 8.85
N PHE A 145 -5.12 15.93 10.17
CA PHE A 145 -6.40 16.09 10.87
C PHE A 145 -6.45 17.33 11.77
N ASN A 146 -5.49 18.24 11.62
CA ASN A 146 -5.53 19.55 12.25
C ASN A 146 -6.69 20.37 11.66
N ASP A 147 -7.43 21.08 12.52
CA ASP A 147 -8.63 21.84 12.17
C ASP A 147 -8.40 23.35 12.00
N GLU A 148 -7.13 23.78 11.99
CA GLU A 148 -6.74 25.15 11.72
C GLU A 148 -7.34 25.66 10.40
N GLY A 149 -7.95 26.85 10.44
CA GLY A 149 -8.61 27.45 9.28
C GLY A 149 -9.96 26.84 8.92
N MET A 150 -10.44 25.80 9.60
CA MET A 150 -11.75 25.22 9.34
C MET A 150 -12.89 25.98 10.05
N GLY A 151 -13.97 26.20 9.32
CA GLY A 151 -15.26 26.66 9.85
C GLY A 151 -15.93 25.64 10.78
N PRO A 152 -17.12 25.95 11.31
CA PRO A 152 -17.85 25.06 12.21
C PRO A 152 -18.25 23.76 11.51
N VAL A 153 -18.41 22.69 12.31
CA VAL A 153 -18.94 21.41 11.84
C VAL A 153 -20.33 21.64 11.19
N PRO A 154 -20.63 21.06 10.02
CA PRO A 154 -21.91 21.26 9.35
C PRO A 154 -23.09 20.89 10.27
N SER A 155 -24.10 21.76 10.38
CA SER A 155 -25.25 21.55 11.28
C SER A 155 -26.08 20.29 10.95
N ARG A 156 -25.97 19.79 9.72
CA ARG A 156 -26.59 18.51 9.29
C ARG A 156 -25.90 17.27 9.86
N TRP A 157 -24.68 17.41 10.40
CA TRP A 157 -23.95 16.31 11.03
C TRP A 157 -24.66 15.90 12.32
N LYS A 158 -24.94 14.59 12.45
CA LYS A 158 -25.61 14.00 13.62
C LYS A 158 -24.80 12.87 14.26
N GLY A 159 -23.59 12.63 13.77
CA GLY A 159 -22.69 11.66 14.37
C GLY A 159 -22.10 12.19 15.67
N TYR A 160 -21.29 11.35 16.31
CA TYR A 160 -20.63 11.70 17.57
C TYR A 160 -19.23 11.08 17.63
N CYS A 161 -18.46 11.50 18.63
CA CYS A 161 -17.12 11.02 18.89
C CYS A 161 -17.13 10.12 20.13
N ASP A 162 -16.74 8.86 19.98
CA ASP A 162 -16.41 8.01 21.13
C ASP A 162 -15.11 8.54 21.75
N THR A 163 -15.18 9.32 22.84
CA THR A 163 -14.01 9.97 23.46
C THR A 163 -13.37 9.16 24.59
N ASN A 164 -13.92 7.99 24.91
CA ASN A 164 -13.55 7.22 26.10
C ASN A 164 -12.16 6.55 25.99
N ASP A 165 -11.51 6.66 24.84
CA ASP A 165 -10.25 6.00 24.47
C ASP A 165 -9.10 7.00 24.20
N GLY A 166 -9.31 8.27 24.52
CA GLY A 166 -8.32 9.33 24.31
C GLY A 166 -8.25 9.87 22.88
N VAL A 167 -9.12 9.44 21.96
CA VAL A 167 -9.31 10.09 20.65
C VAL A 167 -10.21 11.31 20.84
N LYS A 168 -9.74 12.47 20.34
CA LYS A 168 -10.48 13.73 20.41
C LYS A 168 -10.85 14.18 19.01
N CYS A 169 -12.15 14.30 18.78
CA CYS A 169 -12.66 14.93 17.58
C CYS A 169 -12.52 16.45 17.66
N ASN A 170 -12.47 17.09 16.49
CA ASN A 170 -12.32 18.53 16.30
C ASN A 170 -13.17 18.97 15.07
N ARG A 171 -12.91 20.14 14.47
CA ARG A 171 -13.68 20.59 13.29
C ARG A 171 -13.30 19.88 11.99
N LYS A 172 -12.20 19.11 11.97
CA LYS A 172 -11.71 18.31 10.84
C LYS A 172 -12.13 16.84 10.96
N LEU A 173 -11.73 16.18 12.04
CA LEU A 173 -12.19 14.85 12.44
C LEU A 173 -13.44 15.03 13.30
N ILE A 174 -14.62 15.06 12.67
CA ILE A 174 -15.88 15.44 13.33
C ILE A 174 -16.62 14.27 14.01
N GLY A 175 -16.14 13.04 13.82
CA GLY A 175 -16.67 11.84 14.48
C GLY A 175 -15.73 10.65 14.36
N ALA A 176 -15.79 9.78 15.35
CA ALA A 176 -14.99 8.57 15.45
C ALA A 176 -15.79 7.52 16.21
N ARG A 177 -15.90 6.31 15.66
CA ARG A 177 -16.71 5.21 16.19
C ARG A 177 -16.01 3.88 15.97
N TYR A 178 -16.14 2.96 16.90
CA TYR A 178 -15.63 1.59 16.77
C TYR A 178 -16.74 0.56 16.96
N PHE A 179 -16.59 -0.62 16.36
CA PHE A 179 -17.60 -1.67 16.37
C PHE A 179 -16.95 -3.05 16.58
N SER A 180 -16.70 -3.44 17.83
CA SER A 180 -16.02 -4.70 18.19
C SER A 180 -16.95 -5.88 18.46
N LYS A 181 -18.22 -5.63 18.83
CA LYS A 181 -19.16 -6.66 19.33
C LYS A 181 -19.38 -7.83 18.36
N GLY A 182 -19.41 -7.55 17.06
CA GLY A 182 -19.58 -8.61 16.04
C GLY A 182 -18.38 -9.56 15.99
N TYR A 183 -17.17 -9.02 16.15
CA TYR A 183 -15.96 -9.83 16.18
C TYR A 183 -15.83 -10.63 17.48
N GLU A 184 -16.19 -10.02 18.62
CA GLU A 184 -16.26 -10.71 19.93
C GLU A 184 -17.20 -11.93 19.91
N ALA A 185 -18.35 -11.79 19.25
CA ALA A 185 -19.30 -12.88 19.10
C ALA A 185 -18.72 -14.03 18.24
N GLU A 186 -17.96 -13.71 17.18
CA GLU A 186 -17.33 -14.68 16.30
C GLU A 186 -16.19 -15.44 17.00
N VAL A 187 -15.31 -14.74 17.73
CA VAL A 187 -14.17 -15.37 18.43
C VAL A 187 -14.56 -16.03 19.76
N GLY A 188 -15.80 -15.83 20.22
CA GLY A 188 -16.35 -16.48 21.40
C GLY A 188 -15.78 -16.00 22.75
N HIS A 189 -15.04 -14.89 22.78
CA HIS A 189 -14.50 -14.29 24.00
C HIS A 189 -14.39 -12.77 23.88
N PRO A 190 -14.46 -12.02 25.00
CA PRO A 190 -14.26 -10.58 25.00
C PRO A 190 -12.87 -10.22 24.49
N LEU A 191 -12.78 -9.15 23.69
CA LEU A 191 -11.49 -8.62 23.30
C LEU A 191 -10.86 -7.84 24.44
N ASN A 192 -9.53 -7.69 24.37
CA ASN A 192 -8.83 -6.75 25.21
C ASN A 192 -9.33 -5.31 24.94
N SER A 193 -9.30 -4.45 25.95
CA SER A 193 -9.67 -3.03 25.86
C SER A 193 -8.90 -2.27 24.76
N SER A 194 -7.74 -2.77 24.34
CA SER A 194 -6.99 -2.26 23.19
C SER A 194 -7.75 -2.31 21.86
N TYR A 195 -8.80 -3.13 21.76
CA TYR A 195 -9.69 -3.22 20.58
C TYR A 195 -10.98 -2.41 20.75
N HIS A 196 -11.19 -1.80 21.91
CA HIS A 196 -12.35 -0.94 22.20
C HIS A 196 -11.98 0.53 22.02
N THR A 197 -11.42 0.83 20.86
CA THR A 197 -10.91 2.17 20.54
C THR A 197 -11.04 2.46 19.06
N THR A 198 -11.18 3.75 18.77
CA THR A 198 -11.10 4.37 17.45
C THR A 198 -9.66 4.73 17.07
N ARG A 199 -8.69 4.55 17.97
CA ARG A 199 -7.28 4.83 17.73
C ARG A 199 -6.67 3.79 16.80
N ASP A 200 -5.99 4.27 15.78
CA ASP A 200 -5.29 3.43 14.81
C ASP A 200 -3.87 3.08 15.27
N TYR A 201 -3.64 1.80 15.57
CA TYR A 201 -2.31 1.26 15.84
C TYR A 201 -1.69 0.54 14.64
N ASN A 202 -2.43 0.44 13.52
CA ASN A 202 -1.99 -0.22 12.30
C ASN A 202 -1.39 0.77 11.30
N GLY A 203 -1.97 1.96 11.21
CA GLY A 203 -1.61 3.03 10.28
C GLY A 203 -2.47 3.07 9.01
N HIS A 204 -3.11 1.95 8.63
CA HIS A 204 -3.91 1.87 7.40
C HIS A 204 -5.10 2.84 7.41
N GLY A 205 -5.82 2.94 8.52
CA GLY A 205 -6.98 3.83 8.62
C GLY A 205 -6.58 5.30 8.56
N THR A 206 -5.50 5.66 9.27
CA THR A 206 -4.90 7.00 9.23
C THR A 206 -4.43 7.36 7.83
N HIS A 207 -3.73 6.46 7.15
CA HIS A 207 -3.24 6.68 5.78
C HIS A 207 -4.40 6.83 4.79
N THR A 208 -5.42 5.98 4.87
CA THR A 208 -6.58 6.02 3.98
C THR A 208 -7.41 7.29 4.20
N LEU A 209 -7.69 7.63 5.46
CA LEU A 209 -8.48 8.81 5.79
C LEU A 209 -7.73 10.11 5.48
N SER A 210 -6.42 10.17 5.73
CA SER A 210 -5.62 11.31 5.30
C SER A 210 -5.62 11.44 3.79
N THR A 211 -5.44 10.34 3.03
CA THR A 211 -5.55 10.40 1.56
C THR A 211 -6.92 10.92 1.11
N SER A 212 -8.01 10.50 1.75
CA SER A 212 -9.38 10.91 1.45
C SER A 212 -9.69 12.38 1.69
N GLY A 213 -9.22 12.89 2.83
CA GLY A 213 -9.72 14.13 3.39
C GLY A 213 -8.85 14.65 4.50
N GLY A 214 -7.53 14.49 4.42
CA GLY A 214 -6.57 15.22 5.22
C GLY A 214 -6.56 16.72 4.91
N ARG A 215 -5.53 17.42 5.38
CA ARG A 215 -5.25 18.81 5.01
C ARG A 215 -3.92 18.83 4.27
N PHE A 216 -3.63 19.95 3.62
CA PHE A 216 -2.30 20.17 3.05
C PHE A 216 -1.24 20.24 4.16
N VAL A 217 -0.32 19.27 4.18
CA VAL A 217 0.80 19.21 5.12
C VAL A 217 2.10 19.41 4.36
N SER A 218 2.69 20.62 4.47
CA SER A 218 3.97 20.96 3.85
C SER A 218 5.15 20.28 4.56
N GLY A 219 6.17 19.89 3.81
CA GLY A 219 7.39 19.28 4.38
C GLY A 219 7.22 17.83 4.81
N ALA A 220 6.11 17.19 4.41
CA ALA A 220 5.89 15.76 4.59
C ALA A 220 7.03 14.99 3.91
N ASN A 221 7.60 14.04 4.64
CA ASN A 221 8.74 13.25 4.19
C ASN A 221 8.69 11.86 4.84
N LEU A 222 9.32 10.89 4.20
CA LEU A 222 9.53 9.56 4.76
C LEU A 222 10.94 9.49 5.32
N LEU A 223 11.08 9.53 6.64
CA LEU A 223 12.36 9.39 7.36
C LEU A 223 13.45 10.36 6.88
N GLY A 224 13.09 11.62 6.63
CA GLY A 224 14.01 12.65 6.12
C GLY A 224 14.27 12.57 4.61
N SER A 225 13.53 11.74 3.87
CA SER A 225 13.64 11.58 2.42
C SER A 225 12.31 11.88 1.73
N ALA A 226 12.36 12.21 0.43
CA ALA A 226 11.17 12.48 -0.40
C ALA A 226 10.25 13.59 0.16
N TYR A 227 10.83 14.75 0.47
CA TYR A 227 10.08 15.93 0.88
C TYR A 227 9.02 16.34 -0.16
N GLY A 228 7.84 16.70 0.32
CA GLY A 228 6.76 17.25 -0.48
C GLY A 228 5.61 17.75 0.38
N THR A 229 4.47 17.96 -0.26
CA THR A 229 3.22 18.33 0.44
C THR A 229 2.26 17.15 0.34
N ALA A 230 1.82 16.63 1.49
CA ALA A 230 0.72 15.66 1.51
C ALA A 230 -0.60 16.43 1.29
N LYS A 231 -1.45 15.92 0.41
CA LYS A 231 -2.76 16.51 0.02
C LYS A 231 -3.75 15.37 -0.18
N ASP A 232 -4.99 15.69 -0.56
CA ASP A 232 -6.11 14.77 -0.39
C ASP A 232 -7.05 14.69 -1.61
N ILE A 233 -7.59 13.50 -1.86
CA ILE A 233 -8.75 13.19 -2.70
C ILE A 233 -9.49 11.96 -2.16
N LEU A 234 -10.83 12.00 -2.21
CA LEU A 234 -11.75 10.95 -1.77
C LEU A 234 -11.29 9.52 -2.14
N SER A 235 -10.97 8.68 -1.14
CA SER A 235 -10.52 7.29 -1.31
C SER A 235 -10.82 6.41 -0.09
N VAL A 236 -11.70 5.42 -0.24
CA VAL A 236 -12.06 4.46 0.83
C VAL A 236 -11.50 3.07 0.48
N SER A 237 -10.82 2.43 1.44
CA SER A 237 -10.02 1.21 1.19
C SER A 237 -10.44 0.03 2.07
N LEU A 238 -11.61 -0.56 1.81
CA LEU A 238 -11.96 -1.90 2.32
C LEU A 238 -12.44 -2.81 1.18
N GLY A 239 -12.05 -4.09 1.24
CA GLY A 239 -12.56 -5.14 0.36
C GLY A 239 -12.46 -6.51 1.04
N PHE A 240 -13.49 -7.33 0.86
CA PHE A 240 -13.58 -8.70 1.37
C PHE A 240 -13.95 -9.63 0.21
N VAL A 241 -13.55 -10.90 0.25
CA VAL A 241 -13.83 -11.91 -0.79
C VAL A 241 -15.30 -11.87 -1.22
N PRO A 242 -15.60 -11.81 -2.54
CA PRO A 242 -16.96 -11.60 -3.03
C PRO A 242 -17.84 -12.81 -2.69
N ASN A 243 -19.05 -12.53 -2.22
CA ASN A 243 -20.10 -13.52 -1.99
C ASN A 243 -21.35 -13.18 -2.85
N GLU A 244 -22.35 -14.07 -2.87
CA GLU A 244 -23.68 -13.69 -3.37
C GLU A 244 -24.15 -12.40 -2.68
N TYR A 245 -24.74 -11.47 -3.43
CA TYR A 245 -25.02 -10.10 -2.95
C TYR A 245 -25.82 -10.03 -1.64
N PHE A 246 -26.77 -10.96 -1.42
CA PHE A 246 -27.57 -11.04 -0.19
C PHE A 246 -26.84 -11.68 1.01
N LYS A 247 -25.60 -12.15 0.81
CA LYS A 247 -24.69 -12.66 1.85
C LYS A 247 -23.45 -11.79 2.00
N ASP A 248 -23.28 -10.81 1.13
CA ASP A 248 -22.20 -9.84 1.17
C ASP A 248 -22.60 -8.64 2.04
N ARG A 249 -21.97 -8.55 3.21
CA ARG A 249 -22.26 -7.50 4.20
C ARG A 249 -21.92 -6.11 3.67
N THR A 250 -20.88 -6.00 2.84
CA THR A 250 -20.47 -4.74 2.21
C THR A 250 -21.51 -4.32 1.18
N ALA A 251 -21.99 -5.26 0.35
CA ALA A 251 -23.01 -4.99 -0.65
C ALA A 251 -24.34 -4.56 -0.02
N ILE A 252 -24.81 -5.25 1.03
CA ILE A 252 -26.05 -4.89 1.74
C ILE A 252 -25.94 -3.50 2.38
N GLY A 253 -24.84 -3.22 3.09
CA GLY A 253 -24.61 -1.92 3.71
C GLY A 253 -24.53 -0.80 2.68
N ALA A 254 -23.84 -1.05 1.56
CA ALA A 254 -23.69 -0.08 0.49
C ALA A 254 -25.00 0.19 -0.27
N PHE A 255 -25.85 -0.83 -0.45
CA PHE A 255 -27.18 -0.66 -1.05
C PHE A 255 -28.03 0.32 -0.24
N HIS A 256 -28.15 0.12 1.08
CA HIS A 256 -28.91 1.03 1.93
C HIS A 256 -28.33 2.44 2.00
N ALA A 257 -27.00 2.58 1.93
CA ALA A 257 -26.36 3.88 1.83
C ALA A 257 -26.78 4.61 0.53
N VAL A 258 -26.74 3.92 -0.60
CA VAL A 258 -27.14 4.47 -1.91
C VAL A 258 -28.63 4.82 -1.95
N GLU A 259 -29.52 3.99 -1.38
CA GLU A 259 -30.95 4.31 -1.26
C GLU A 259 -31.21 5.61 -0.47
N ASN A 260 -30.29 6.00 0.42
CA ASN A 260 -30.34 7.24 1.19
C ASN A 260 -29.50 8.38 0.58
N GLY A 261 -29.10 8.25 -0.68
CA GLY A 261 -28.35 9.29 -1.41
C GLY A 261 -26.89 9.43 -0.99
N ILE A 262 -26.30 8.40 -0.38
CA ILE A 262 -24.89 8.37 0.02
C ILE A 262 -24.10 7.59 -1.05
N LEU A 263 -23.12 8.24 -1.68
CA LEU A 263 -22.18 7.58 -2.58
C LEU A 263 -21.24 6.68 -1.78
N VAL A 264 -21.05 5.45 -2.24
CA VAL A 264 -20.07 4.50 -1.69
C VAL A 264 -18.97 4.27 -2.72
N VAL A 265 -17.72 4.46 -2.29
CA VAL A 265 -16.52 4.13 -3.05
C VAL A 265 -15.82 2.99 -2.32
N ALA A 266 -15.33 1.98 -3.05
CA ALA A 266 -14.66 0.83 -2.45
C ALA A 266 -13.53 0.33 -3.35
N ALA A 267 -12.48 -0.23 -2.76
CA ALA A 267 -11.33 -0.75 -3.49
C ALA A 267 -11.66 -2.05 -4.24
N ALA A 268 -11.01 -2.32 -5.36
CA ALA A 268 -11.27 -3.54 -6.14
C ALA A 268 -10.73 -4.83 -5.48
N GLY A 269 -9.79 -4.71 -4.54
CA GLY A 269 -8.99 -5.82 -4.01
C GLY A 269 -7.62 -5.91 -4.70
N ASN A 270 -6.67 -6.58 -4.05
CA ASN A 270 -5.26 -6.61 -4.47
C ASN A 270 -4.81 -7.98 -5.02
N GLU A 271 -5.74 -8.91 -5.26
CA GLU A 271 -5.46 -10.30 -5.71
C GLU A 271 -5.30 -10.45 -7.24
N GLY A 272 -5.18 -9.33 -7.95
CA GLY A 272 -4.88 -9.35 -9.39
C GLY A 272 -3.50 -9.98 -9.69
N PRO A 273 -3.20 -10.34 -10.96
CA PRO A 273 -3.95 -10.02 -12.18
C PRO A 273 -4.90 -11.13 -12.64
N ALA A 274 -5.18 -12.14 -11.82
CA ALA A 274 -6.03 -13.26 -12.21
C ALA A 274 -7.46 -12.78 -12.59
N PRO A 275 -8.07 -13.32 -13.67
CA PRO A 275 -9.46 -13.02 -13.98
C PRO A 275 -10.38 -13.35 -12.80
N GLY A 276 -11.30 -12.45 -12.47
CA GLY A 276 -12.24 -12.64 -11.36
C GLY A 276 -11.67 -12.33 -9.96
N ALA A 277 -10.47 -11.77 -9.86
CA ALA A 277 -9.86 -11.40 -8.57
C ALA A 277 -10.49 -10.15 -7.88
N VAL A 278 -11.45 -9.48 -8.53
CA VAL A 278 -12.12 -8.29 -7.99
C VAL A 278 -13.18 -8.69 -6.96
N VAL A 279 -13.21 -7.99 -5.84
CA VAL A 279 -14.00 -8.42 -4.67
C VAL A 279 -15.23 -7.55 -4.36
N ASN A 280 -15.24 -6.26 -4.71
CA ASN A 280 -16.38 -5.36 -4.52
C ASN A 280 -17.16 -5.14 -5.83
N VAL A 281 -17.97 -6.12 -6.24
CA VAL A 281 -18.61 -6.18 -7.58
C VAL A 281 -20.12 -5.87 -7.59
N ALA A 282 -20.66 -5.36 -6.49
CA ALA A 282 -22.09 -5.08 -6.36
C ALA A 282 -22.52 -3.90 -7.26
N SER A 283 -23.44 -4.15 -8.20
CA SER A 283 -24.14 -3.08 -8.92
C SER A 283 -25.31 -2.57 -8.11
N MET A 284 -25.44 -1.26 -7.97
CA MET A 284 -26.50 -0.61 -7.17
C MET A 284 -27.78 -0.32 -7.97
N ASP A 285 -27.98 -1.02 -9.09
CA ASP A 285 -29.20 -0.94 -9.88
C ASP A 285 -30.36 -1.64 -9.14
N SER A 286 -31.39 -0.85 -8.83
CA SER A 286 -32.59 -1.27 -8.09
C SER A 286 -33.33 -2.50 -8.65
N TYR A 287 -33.08 -2.88 -9.91
CA TYR A 287 -33.70 -4.05 -10.55
C TYR A 287 -33.12 -5.40 -10.12
N ARG A 288 -31.88 -5.46 -9.59
CA ARG A 288 -31.25 -6.73 -9.14
C ARG A 288 -31.53 -7.08 -7.67
N TRP A 289 -32.09 -6.15 -6.90
CA TRP A 289 -32.29 -6.27 -5.46
C TRP A 289 -33.77 -6.44 -5.06
N ARG A 290 -34.69 -6.54 -6.04
CA ARG A 290 -36.12 -6.82 -5.85
C ARG A 290 -36.45 -8.28 -6.09
#